data_AF-A0A3P9CTD7-F1
#
_entry.id   AF-A0A3P9CTD7-F1
#
_cell.length_a   1.000
_cell.length_b   1.000
_cell.length_c   1.000
_cell.angle_alpha   90.00
_cell.angle_beta   90.00
_cell.angle_gamma   90.00
#
_symmetry.space_group_name_H-M   'P 1'
#
loop_
_entity.id
_entity.type
_entity.pdbx_description
1 polymer ?
#
loop_
_entity_poly.entity_id
_entity_poly.type
_entity_poly.pdbx_seq_one_letter_code
_entity_poly.pdbx_strand_id
1 'polypeptide(L)'
;MGQAAVRTCGRRKSYVTELYEWFRKFVIECPSGLIALHEFQRHFCDGTVGSESAEYAEQIFRTLDSNGDGVVDFREYVMAISMLIEGSAVEKLRWSFKLYDKDRDGAITKEEMLEIMQAVYKMNVAAGLTKPNPLTAEECTSRIFVRLDKDNNAIISLEEFIEGALDDNWIREMLECDPSTVKVGRPLKRDTALENPRLI
;
A
#
# COMPACT_ATOMS: atom_id res chain seq x y z
N MET A 1 3.13 15.84 46.24
CA MET A 1 3.92 15.92 45.00
C MET A 1 4.23 14.50 44.55
N GLY A 2 4.01 14.18 43.28
CA GLY A 2 4.37 12.89 42.68
C GLY A 2 3.17 12.08 42.14
N GLN A 3 2.48 12.60 41.13
CA GLN A 3 1.60 11.76 40.31
C GLN A 3 2.47 10.76 39.55
N ALA A 4 2.27 9.46 39.81
CA ALA A 4 2.84 8.40 39.00
C ALA A 4 2.14 8.41 37.64
N ALA A 5 2.88 8.81 36.60
CA ALA A 5 2.43 8.69 35.22
C ALA A 5 2.23 7.20 34.89
N VAL A 6 0.97 6.80 34.77
CA VAL A 6 0.58 5.53 34.15
C VAL A 6 1.04 5.61 32.70
N ARG A 7 2.19 4.99 32.40
CA ARG A 7 2.62 4.71 31.03
C ARG A 7 1.58 3.75 30.46
N THR A 8 0.67 4.26 29.65
CA THR A 8 -0.17 3.43 28.79
C THR A 8 0.75 2.73 27.78
N CYS A 9 1.24 1.56 28.16
CA CYS A 9 1.83 0.63 27.22
C CYS A 9 0.69 0.18 26.29
N GLY A 10 0.53 0.86 25.16
CA GLY A 10 -0.32 0.40 24.07
C GLY A 10 0.18 -0.97 23.66
N ARG A 11 -0.52 -2.01 24.11
CA ARG A 11 -0.20 -3.41 23.79
C ARG A 11 -0.34 -3.53 22.28
N ARG A 12 0.79 -3.62 21.56
CA ARG A 12 0.82 -3.95 20.14
C ARG A 12 -0.05 -5.20 19.97
N LYS A 13 -1.08 -5.16 19.12
CA LYS A 13 -1.88 -6.37 18.84
C LYS A 13 -0.91 -7.43 18.32
N SER A 14 -1.14 -8.68 18.70
CA SER A 14 -0.35 -9.79 18.15
C SER A 14 -0.59 -9.85 16.64
N TYR A 15 0.46 -10.13 15.86
CA TYR A 15 0.36 -10.39 14.41
C TYR A 15 -0.79 -11.35 14.09
N VAL A 16 -0.92 -12.42 14.88
CA VAL A 16 -1.99 -13.42 14.73
C VAL A 16 -3.38 -12.79 14.91
N THR A 17 -3.53 -11.83 15.83
CA THR A 17 -4.80 -11.13 16.06
C THR A 17 -5.13 -10.19 14.89
N GLU A 18 -4.15 -9.46 14.37
CA GLU A 18 -4.36 -8.59 13.21
C GLU A 18 -4.69 -9.39 11.95
N LEU A 19 -3.93 -10.45 11.67
CA LEU A 19 -4.18 -11.35 10.55
C LEU A 19 -5.58 -11.98 10.64
N TYR A 20 -6.02 -12.39 11.84
CA TYR A 20 -7.36 -12.93 12.04
C TYR A 20 -8.47 -11.89 11.82
N GLU A 21 -8.26 -10.62 12.19
CA GLU A 21 -9.21 -9.55 11.91
C GLU A 21 -9.36 -9.32 10.41
N TRP A 22 -8.25 -9.30 9.66
CA TRP A 22 -8.25 -9.22 8.20
C TRP A 22 -8.91 -10.44 7.54
N PHE A 23 -8.60 -11.65 8.02
CA PHE A 23 -9.25 -12.88 7.60
C PHE A 23 -10.77 -12.82 7.76
N ARG A 24 -11.24 -12.41 8.94
CA ARG A 24 -12.67 -12.34 9.23
C ARG A 24 -13.36 -11.32 8.32
N LYS A 25 -12.71 -10.20 8.04
CA LYS A 25 -13.21 -9.19 7.11
C LYS A 25 -13.34 -9.75 5.69
N PHE A 26 -12.30 -10.43 5.20
CA PHE A 26 -12.30 -11.08 3.89
C PHE A 26 -13.48 -12.04 3.72
N VAL A 27 -13.68 -12.97 4.68
CA VAL A 27 -14.76 -13.97 4.58
C VAL A 27 -16.15 -13.34 4.64
N ILE A 28 -16.31 -12.23 5.35
CA ILE A 28 -17.60 -11.52 5.45
C ILE A 28 -17.89 -10.72 4.18
N GLU A 29 -16.87 -10.03 3.64
CA GLU A 29 -17.05 -9.13 2.49
C GLU A 29 -17.01 -9.87 1.15
N CYS A 30 -16.28 -10.99 1.08
CA CYS A 30 -16.08 -11.80 -0.12
C CYS A 30 -16.47 -13.27 0.16
N PRO A 31 -17.78 -13.60 0.21
CA PRO A 31 -18.26 -14.95 0.53
C PRO A 31 -17.90 -16.00 -0.54
N SER A 32 -17.50 -15.57 -1.74
CA SER A 32 -16.94 -16.41 -2.80
C SER A 32 -15.56 -16.98 -2.44
N GLY A 33 -14.84 -16.36 -1.50
CA GLY A 33 -13.44 -16.66 -1.21
C GLY A 33 -12.46 -16.11 -2.26
N LEU A 34 -12.94 -15.27 -3.17
CA LEU A 34 -12.16 -14.61 -4.23
C LEU A 34 -12.45 -13.11 -4.21
N ILE A 35 -11.45 -12.29 -4.49
CA ILE A 35 -11.62 -10.85 -4.70
C ILE A 35 -11.37 -10.55 -6.18
N ALA A 36 -12.39 -10.09 -6.91
CA ALA A 36 -12.20 -9.51 -8.22
C ALA A 36 -11.79 -8.03 -8.13
N LEU A 37 -11.20 -7.47 -9.20
CA LEU A 37 -10.73 -6.08 -9.23
C LEU A 37 -11.81 -5.06 -8.80
N HIS A 38 -13.06 -5.23 -9.26
CA HIS A 38 -14.16 -4.34 -8.90
C HIS A 38 -14.53 -4.42 -7.40
N GLU A 39 -14.38 -5.60 -6.79
CA GLU A 39 -14.55 -5.78 -5.34
C GLU A 39 -13.38 -5.15 -4.59
N PHE A 40 -12.15 -5.32 -5.10
CA PHE A 40 -10.98 -4.66 -4.53
C PHE A 40 -11.14 -3.14 -4.50
N GLN A 41 -11.54 -2.53 -5.61
CA GLN A 41 -11.81 -1.09 -5.69
C GLN A 41 -12.92 -0.66 -4.72
N ARG A 42 -14.01 -1.42 -4.63
CA ARG A 42 -15.13 -1.11 -3.71
C ARG A 42 -14.75 -1.25 -2.23
N HIS A 43 -13.95 -2.25 -1.86
CA HIS A 43 -13.67 -2.55 -0.45
C HIS A 43 -12.44 -1.82 0.09
N PHE A 44 -11.48 -1.50 -0.78
CA PHE A 44 -10.19 -0.92 -0.39
C PHE A 44 -10.05 0.56 -0.81
N CYS A 45 -10.82 1.03 -1.79
CA CYS A 45 -10.72 2.42 -2.30
C CYS A 45 -11.92 3.30 -1.95
N ASP A 46 -13.05 2.74 -1.51
CA ASP A 46 -14.29 3.47 -1.19
C ASP A 46 -14.21 4.37 0.08
N GLY A 47 -12.99 4.61 0.58
CA GLY A 47 -12.69 5.60 1.61
C GLY A 47 -11.65 6.66 1.20
N THR A 48 -11.08 6.58 0.00
CA THR A 48 -9.83 7.30 -0.35
C THR A 48 -9.84 8.06 -1.68
N VAL A 49 -10.99 8.59 -2.12
CA VAL A 49 -11.09 9.66 -3.13
C VAL A 49 -11.02 9.21 -4.61
N GLY A 50 -12.12 9.44 -5.36
CA GLY A 50 -12.16 9.72 -6.80
C GLY A 50 -11.67 8.66 -7.80
N SER A 51 -11.98 8.88 -9.09
CA SER A 51 -11.52 8.05 -10.23
C SER A 51 -10.00 7.97 -10.37
N GLU A 52 -9.27 8.92 -9.78
CA GLU A 52 -7.80 8.98 -9.80
C GLU A 52 -7.14 7.88 -8.95
N SER A 53 -7.89 7.26 -8.03
CA SER A 53 -7.42 6.13 -7.24
C SER A 53 -7.55 4.77 -7.95
N ALA A 54 -8.27 4.71 -9.08
CA ALA A 54 -8.57 3.44 -9.76
C ALA A 54 -7.34 2.81 -10.43
N GLU A 55 -6.49 3.62 -11.09
CA GLU A 55 -5.26 3.15 -11.75
C GLU A 55 -4.26 2.60 -10.72
N TYR A 56 -4.09 3.31 -9.60
CA TYR A 56 -3.22 2.88 -8.51
C TYR A 56 -3.77 1.61 -7.82
N ALA A 57 -5.09 1.54 -7.62
CA ALA A 57 -5.74 0.35 -7.08
C ALA A 57 -5.60 -0.87 -8.01
N GLU A 58 -5.68 -0.68 -9.31
CA GLU A 58 -5.46 -1.72 -10.30
C GLU A 58 -4.00 -2.20 -10.28
N GLN A 59 -3.04 -1.29 -10.11
CA GLN A 59 -1.63 -1.68 -9.96
C GLN A 59 -1.43 -2.52 -8.68
N ILE A 60 -1.99 -2.08 -7.54
CA ILE A 60 -1.93 -2.87 -6.30
C ILE A 60 -2.59 -4.24 -6.50
N PHE A 61 -3.77 -4.29 -7.12
CA PHE A 61 -4.47 -5.54 -7.39
C PHE A 61 -3.62 -6.50 -8.20
N ARG A 62 -2.97 -6.02 -9.26
CA ARG A 62 -2.02 -6.82 -10.06
C ARG A 62 -0.82 -7.30 -9.26
N THR A 63 -0.36 -6.55 -8.25
CA THR A 63 0.72 -7.01 -7.38
C THR A 63 0.26 -8.09 -6.39
N LEU A 64 -1.03 -8.09 -6.02
CA LEU A 64 -1.64 -9.12 -5.18
C LEU A 64 -1.90 -10.41 -5.96
N ASP A 65 -2.45 -10.28 -7.18
CA ASP A 65 -2.72 -11.36 -8.13
C ASP A 65 -1.40 -11.90 -8.71
N SER A 66 -0.84 -12.88 -7.98
CA SER A 66 0.47 -13.43 -8.27
C SER A 66 0.43 -14.43 -9.42
N ASN A 67 -0.70 -15.13 -9.58
CA ASN A 67 -0.90 -16.11 -10.64
C ASN A 67 -1.43 -15.49 -11.96
N GLY A 68 -1.92 -14.24 -11.92
CA GLY A 68 -2.41 -13.49 -13.06
C GLY A 68 -3.77 -13.96 -13.58
N ASP A 69 -4.59 -14.62 -12.75
CA ASP A 69 -5.88 -15.16 -13.15
C ASP A 69 -7.03 -14.13 -13.10
N GLY A 70 -6.72 -12.88 -12.69
CA GLY A 70 -7.66 -11.77 -12.60
C GLY A 70 -8.50 -11.77 -11.34
N VAL A 71 -8.22 -12.67 -10.39
CA VAL A 71 -8.81 -12.70 -9.05
C VAL A 71 -7.70 -12.82 -8.01
N VAL A 72 -7.93 -12.30 -6.80
CA VAL A 72 -7.04 -12.55 -5.66
C VAL A 72 -7.68 -13.63 -4.82
N ASP A 73 -7.01 -14.77 -4.75
CA ASP A 73 -7.46 -15.89 -3.91
C ASP A 73 -7.11 -15.68 -2.43
N PHE A 74 -7.62 -16.57 -1.59
CA PHE A 74 -7.38 -16.49 -0.15
C PHE A 74 -5.89 -16.54 0.23
N ARG A 75 -5.10 -17.35 -0.48
CA ARG A 75 -3.68 -17.51 -0.21
C ARG A 75 -2.93 -16.24 -0.59
N GLU A 76 -3.20 -15.67 -1.76
CA GLU A 76 -2.62 -14.41 -2.23
C GLU A 76 -2.97 -13.25 -1.29
N TYR A 77 -4.22 -13.18 -0.84
CA TYR A 77 -4.65 -12.20 0.14
C TYR A 77 -3.88 -12.30 1.47
N VAL A 78 -3.76 -13.51 2.03
CA VAL A 78 -3.03 -13.72 3.30
C VAL A 78 -1.54 -13.44 3.16
N MET A 79 -0.93 -13.84 2.04
CA MET A 79 0.48 -13.54 1.76
C MET A 79 0.72 -12.03 1.72
N ALA A 80 -0.15 -11.28 1.05
CA ALA A 80 -0.06 -9.84 0.99
C ALA A 80 -0.23 -9.18 2.36
N ILE A 81 -1.28 -9.50 3.12
CA ILE A 81 -1.49 -8.94 4.47
C ILE A 81 -0.32 -9.27 5.39
N SER A 82 0.24 -10.49 5.30
CA SER A 82 1.41 -10.88 6.10
C SER A 82 2.64 -10.04 5.75
N MET A 83 2.87 -9.79 4.45
CA MET A 83 3.94 -8.91 3.98
C MET A 83 3.77 -7.47 4.49
N LEU A 84 2.53 -6.97 4.56
CA LEU A 84 2.25 -5.63 5.07
C LEU A 84 2.50 -5.50 6.58
N ILE A 85 2.11 -6.51 7.37
CA ILE A 85 2.22 -6.46 8.83
C ILE A 85 3.66 -6.75 9.32
N GLU A 86 4.31 -7.80 8.79
CA GLU A 86 5.60 -8.28 9.29
C GLU A 86 6.73 -8.31 8.26
N GLY A 87 6.51 -7.87 7.02
CA GLY A 87 7.55 -7.84 6.00
C GLY A 87 8.77 -7.02 6.42
N SER A 88 9.97 -7.58 6.18
CA SER A 88 11.23 -6.85 6.31
C SER A 88 11.31 -5.72 5.27
N ALA A 89 12.19 -4.74 5.49
CA ALA A 89 12.38 -3.64 4.53
C ALA A 89 12.72 -4.16 3.13
N VAL A 90 13.57 -5.20 3.03
CA VAL A 90 13.94 -5.80 1.74
C VAL A 90 12.75 -6.48 1.07
N GLU A 91 11.92 -7.20 1.82
CA GLU A 91 10.74 -7.85 1.24
C GLU A 91 9.69 -6.83 0.79
N LYS A 92 9.53 -5.73 1.54
CA LYS A 92 8.69 -4.60 1.14
C LYS A 92 9.20 -3.94 -0.14
N LEU A 93 10.51 -3.72 -0.26
CA LEU A 93 11.12 -3.19 -1.49
C LEU A 93 10.96 -4.14 -2.68
N ARG A 94 11.10 -5.46 -2.47
CA ARG A 94 10.80 -6.47 -3.51
C ARG A 94 9.35 -6.44 -3.95
N TRP A 95 8.43 -6.20 -3.01
CA TRP A 95 7.01 -6.06 -3.32
C TRP A 95 6.72 -4.75 -4.05
N SER A 96 7.33 -3.63 -3.62
CA SER A 96 7.29 -2.35 -4.33
C SER A 96 7.84 -2.47 -5.74
N PHE A 97 8.93 -3.21 -5.96
CA PHE A 97 9.49 -3.41 -7.30
C PHE A 97 8.43 -3.97 -8.26
N LYS A 98 7.65 -4.98 -7.84
CA LYS A 98 6.54 -5.54 -8.62
C LYS A 98 5.40 -4.56 -8.85
N LEU A 99 5.26 -3.53 -8.01
CA LEU A 99 4.31 -2.45 -8.23
C LEU A 99 4.80 -1.49 -9.32
N TYR A 100 6.10 -1.28 -9.44
CA TYR A 100 6.70 -0.42 -10.47
C TYR A 100 6.87 -1.14 -11.82
N ASP A 101 7.29 -2.40 -11.82
CA ASP A 101 7.45 -3.26 -13.00
C ASP A 101 6.07 -3.71 -13.51
N LYS A 102 5.54 -3.01 -14.53
CA LYS A 102 4.15 -3.15 -14.98
C LYS A 102 3.99 -4.28 -15.98
N ASP A 103 4.98 -4.48 -16.84
CA ASP A 103 4.97 -5.55 -17.83
C ASP A 103 5.59 -6.88 -17.33
N ARG A 104 6.18 -6.87 -16.12
CA ARG A 104 6.80 -8.00 -15.43
C ARG A 104 8.02 -8.55 -16.16
N ASP A 105 8.75 -7.69 -16.88
CA ASP A 105 9.98 -8.07 -17.56
C ASP A 105 11.20 -8.18 -16.61
N GLY A 106 11.02 -7.77 -15.35
CA GLY A 106 12.06 -7.82 -14.31
C GLY A 106 12.96 -6.58 -14.29
N ALA A 107 12.59 -5.53 -15.03
CA ALA A 107 13.24 -4.24 -15.07
C ALA A 107 12.20 -3.13 -14.87
N ILE A 108 12.65 -1.96 -14.40
CA ILE A 108 11.79 -0.77 -14.34
C ILE A 108 12.33 0.26 -15.31
N THR A 109 11.50 0.61 -16.29
CA THR A 109 11.77 1.70 -17.23
C THR A 109 11.45 3.07 -16.62
N LYS A 110 11.96 4.13 -17.25
CA LYS A 110 11.70 5.51 -16.80
C LYS A 110 10.22 5.86 -16.90
N GLU A 111 9.57 5.34 -17.94
CA GLU A 111 8.15 5.50 -18.21
C GLU A 111 7.30 4.85 -17.12
N GLU A 112 7.62 3.62 -16.74
CA GLU A 112 6.92 2.89 -15.66
C GLU A 112 7.09 3.56 -14.29
N MET A 113 8.31 3.99 -13.97
CA MET A 113 8.58 4.75 -12.75
C MET A 113 7.75 6.04 -12.70
N LEU A 114 7.71 6.78 -13.83
CA LEU A 114 6.97 8.03 -13.92
C LEU A 114 5.46 7.81 -13.73
N GLU A 115 4.91 6.77 -14.34
CA GLU A 115 3.47 6.45 -14.26
C GLU A 115 3.05 6.25 -12.80
N ILE A 116 3.79 5.43 -12.04
CA ILE A 116 3.51 5.20 -10.62
C ILE A 116 3.71 6.45 -9.79
N MET A 117 4.79 7.21 -10.03
CA MET A 117 5.05 8.47 -9.32
C MET A 117 3.90 9.47 -9.54
N GLN A 118 3.40 9.60 -10.77
CA GLN A 118 2.27 10.48 -11.06
C GLN A 118 0.99 10.01 -10.35
N ALA A 119 0.71 8.71 -10.31
CA ALA A 119 -0.45 8.15 -9.61
C ALA A 119 -0.39 8.44 -8.09
N VAL A 120 0.76 8.21 -7.46
CA VAL A 120 0.97 8.48 -6.03
C VAL A 120 0.88 9.97 -5.71
N TYR A 121 1.44 10.84 -6.55
CA TYR A 121 1.34 12.29 -6.38
C TYR A 121 -0.11 12.78 -6.46
N LYS A 122 -0.87 12.32 -7.47
CA LYS A 122 -2.30 12.65 -7.59
C LYS A 122 -3.07 12.23 -6.34
N MET A 123 -2.86 11.00 -5.85
CA MET A 123 -3.51 10.50 -4.64
C MET A 123 -3.17 11.33 -3.39
N ASN A 124 -1.89 11.66 -3.18
CA ASN A 124 -1.43 12.44 -2.04
C ASN A 124 -1.96 13.88 -2.04
N VAL A 125 -2.04 14.49 -3.23
CA VAL A 125 -2.65 15.82 -3.43
C VAL A 125 -4.15 15.76 -3.15
N ALA A 126 -4.85 14.76 -3.70
CA ALA A 126 -6.29 14.58 -3.52
C ALA A 126 -6.68 14.29 -2.05
N ALA A 127 -5.83 13.57 -1.31
CA ALA A 127 -6.05 13.23 0.09
C ALA A 127 -5.60 14.35 1.07
N GLY A 128 -4.98 15.43 0.58
CA GLY A 128 -4.45 16.52 1.42
C GLY A 128 -3.37 16.06 2.42
N LEU A 129 -2.71 14.93 2.15
CA LEU A 129 -1.80 14.25 3.08
C LEU A 129 -0.35 14.75 3.00
N THR A 130 0.00 15.58 2.02
CA THR A 130 1.37 16.06 1.83
C THR A 130 1.49 17.58 1.85
N LYS A 131 2.55 18.10 2.49
CA LYS A 131 3.11 19.42 2.16
C LYS A 131 3.48 19.44 0.67
N PRO A 132 3.36 20.57 -0.05
CA PRO A 132 3.77 20.64 -1.45
C PRO A 132 5.21 20.15 -1.58
N ASN A 133 5.40 19.01 -2.23
CA ASN A 133 6.73 18.55 -2.59
C ASN A 133 7.23 19.53 -3.67
N PRO A 134 8.38 20.20 -3.49
CA PRO A 134 8.87 21.17 -4.46
C PRO A 134 9.24 20.55 -5.82
N LEU A 135 9.32 19.21 -5.89
CA LEU A 135 9.69 18.46 -7.09
C LEU A 135 8.47 17.87 -7.79
N THR A 136 8.42 17.99 -9.12
CA THR A 136 7.42 17.30 -9.95
C THR A 136 7.68 15.79 -10.00
N ALA A 137 6.71 15.01 -10.49
CA ALA A 137 6.88 13.56 -10.68
C ALA A 137 8.05 13.24 -11.62
N GLU A 138 8.27 14.07 -12.65
CA GLU A 138 9.34 13.94 -13.63
C GLU A 138 10.72 14.23 -13.01
N GLU A 139 10.81 15.24 -12.15
CA GLU A 139 12.04 15.59 -11.44
C GLU A 139 12.41 14.52 -10.42
N CYS A 140 11.43 14.00 -9.67
CA CYS A 140 11.63 12.86 -8.77
C CYS A 140 12.08 11.62 -9.52
N THR A 141 11.39 11.25 -10.60
CA THR A 141 11.73 10.10 -11.44
C THR A 141 13.16 10.22 -11.97
N SER A 142 13.53 11.39 -12.51
CA SER A 142 14.88 11.62 -13.03
C SER A 142 15.93 11.52 -11.94
N ARG A 143 15.66 12.05 -10.75
CA ARG A 143 16.58 11.96 -9.61
C ARG A 143 16.76 10.53 -9.10
N ILE A 144 15.70 9.74 -9.09
CA ILE A 144 15.74 8.31 -8.73
C ILE A 144 16.59 7.56 -9.75
N PHE A 145 16.32 7.71 -11.05
CA PHE A 145 17.11 7.04 -12.09
C PHE A 145 18.60 7.32 -12.00
N VAL A 146 18.99 8.59 -11.85
CA VAL A 146 20.41 8.98 -11.72
C VAL A 146 21.12 8.33 -10.53
N ARG A 147 20.37 7.88 -9.51
CA ARG A 147 20.91 7.26 -8.30
C ARG A 147 20.85 5.74 -8.33
N LEU A 148 19.83 5.16 -8.95
CA LEU A 148 19.59 3.72 -8.95
C LEU A 148 20.26 3.02 -10.13
N ASP A 149 20.18 3.62 -11.33
CA ASP A 149 20.78 3.08 -12.55
C ASP A 149 22.31 3.23 -12.49
N LYS A 150 22.99 2.20 -11.97
CA LYS A 150 24.43 2.25 -11.71
C LYS A 150 25.23 1.93 -12.96
N ASP A 151 24.72 1.05 -13.79
CA ASP A 151 25.37 0.64 -15.02
C ASP A 151 25.01 1.52 -16.23
N ASN A 152 24.08 2.47 -16.06
CA ASN A 152 23.59 3.42 -17.07
C ASN A 152 22.97 2.74 -18.28
N ASN A 153 22.29 1.62 -18.08
CA ASN A 153 21.59 0.88 -19.12
C ASN A 153 20.17 1.42 -19.39
N ALA A 154 19.77 2.49 -18.69
CA ALA A 154 18.45 3.14 -18.76
C ALA A 154 17.27 2.29 -18.25
N ILE A 155 17.56 1.22 -17.52
CA ILE A 155 16.59 0.41 -16.78
C ILE A 155 17.06 0.27 -15.33
N ILE A 156 16.14 -0.03 -14.42
CA ILE A 156 16.49 -0.32 -13.03
C ILE A 156 16.21 -1.80 -12.77
N SER A 157 17.26 -2.57 -12.50
CA SER A 157 17.13 -3.96 -12.06
C SER A 157 16.66 -4.06 -10.60
N LEU A 158 16.18 -5.24 -10.21
CA LEU A 158 15.76 -5.49 -8.81
C LEU A 158 16.89 -5.27 -7.81
N GLU A 159 18.11 -5.67 -8.16
CA GLU A 159 19.31 -5.48 -7.36
C GLU A 159 19.61 -3.98 -7.18
N GLU A 160 19.61 -3.21 -8.27
CA GLU A 160 19.80 -1.75 -8.23
C GLU A 160 18.73 -1.03 -7.42
N PHE A 161 17.48 -1.48 -7.56
CA PHE A 161 16.36 -0.94 -6.81
C PHE A 161 16.54 -1.13 -5.30
N ILE A 162 16.85 -2.37 -4.88
CA ILE A 162 17.04 -2.68 -3.46
C ILE A 162 18.28 -1.99 -2.90
N GLU A 163 19.41 -2.06 -3.60
CA GLU A 163 20.64 -1.43 -3.14
C GLU A 163 20.50 0.09 -3.05
N GLY A 164 19.97 0.72 -4.10
CA GLY A 164 19.78 2.17 -4.14
C GLY A 164 18.80 2.66 -3.07
N ALA A 165 17.72 1.92 -2.83
CA ALA A 165 16.76 2.25 -1.77
C ALA A 165 17.35 2.03 -0.37
N LEU A 166 18.26 1.06 -0.16
CA LEU A 166 18.91 0.87 1.14
C LEU A 166 20.02 1.90 1.40
N ASP A 167 20.63 2.44 0.34
CA ASP A 167 21.73 3.42 0.43
C ASP A 167 21.22 4.86 0.66
N ASP A 168 20.07 5.24 0.09
CA ASP A 168 19.52 6.59 0.18
C ASP A 168 18.14 6.61 0.87
N ASN A 169 18.07 7.23 2.06
CA ASN A 169 16.83 7.35 2.84
C ASN A 169 15.71 8.09 2.10
N TRP A 170 16.03 9.11 1.30
CA TRP A 170 14.99 9.85 0.55
C TRP A 170 14.40 8.98 -0.56
N ILE A 171 15.25 8.20 -1.23
CA ILE A 171 14.81 7.25 -2.25
C ILE A 171 13.94 6.18 -1.62
N ARG A 172 14.37 5.63 -0.48
CA ARG A 172 13.59 4.64 0.26
C ARG A 172 12.20 5.16 0.59
N GLU A 173 12.11 6.37 1.14
CA GLU A 173 10.81 6.98 1.50
C GLU A 173 9.92 7.23 0.29
N MET A 174 10.51 7.51 -0.90
CA MET A 174 9.73 7.70 -2.13
C MET A 174 9.32 6.39 -2.81
N LEU A 175 10.11 5.33 -2.67
CA LEU A 175 9.85 4.01 -3.29
C LEU A 175 9.07 3.06 -2.38
N GLU A 176 9.14 3.26 -1.06
CA GLU A 176 8.24 2.63 -0.11
C GLU A 176 6.85 3.23 -0.32
N CYS A 177 6.12 2.66 -1.28
CA CYS A 177 4.68 2.74 -1.33
C CYS A 177 4.16 2.02 -0.09
N ASP A 178 4.15 2.69 1.07
CA ASP A 178 3.64 2.13 2.30
C ASP A 178 2.12 1.96 2.16
N PRO A 179 1.60 0.73 2.01
CA PRO A 179 0.18 0.53 1.80
C PRO A 179 -0.63 0.83 3.08
N SER A 180 0.04 1.04 4.21
CA SER A 180 -0.59 1.54 5.44
C SER A 180 -0.90 3.04 5.40
N THR A 181 -0.31 3.80 4.45
CA THR A 181 -0.67 5.21 4.18
C THR A 181 -1.97 5.35 3.39
N VAL A 182 -2.37 4.32 2.65
CA VAL A 182 -3.78 4.11 2.30
C VAL A 182 -4.47 3.87 3.63
N LYS A 183 -4.99 4.94 4.25
CA LYS A 183 -5.87 4.84 5.40
C LYS A 183 -7.10 4.08 4.93
N VAL A 184 -7.03 2.75 4.95
CA VAL A 184 -8.20 1.87 4.88
C VAL A 184 -9.08 2.38 6.00
N GLY A 185 -10.14 3.11 5.61
CA GLY A 185 -10.95 3.87 6.53
C GLY A 185 -11.27 2.98 7.71
N ARG A 186 -10.78 3.36 8.90
CA ARG A 186 -11.20 2.71 10.14
C ARG A 186 -12.73 2.76 10.08
N PRO A 187 -13.45 1.62 10.17
CA PRO A 187 -14.89 1.63 10.00
C PRO A 187 -15.44 2.74 10.88
N LEU A 188 -16.15 3.69 10.28
CA LEU A 188 -16.98 4.61 11.04
C LEU A 188 -17.77 3.70 11.97
N LYS A 189 -17.52 3.83 13.28
CA LYS A 189 -18.40 3.24 14.27
C LYS A 189 -19.77 3.76 13.85
N ARG A 190 -20.63 2.88 13.31
CA ARG A 190 -22.05 3.17 13.30
C ARG A 190 -22.35 3.34 14.77
N ASP A 191 -22.55 4.58 15.18
CA ASP A 191 -23.13 4.90 16.47
C ASP A 191 -24.48 4.20 16.48
N THR A 192 -24.52 2.98 17.01
CA THR A 192 -25.74 2.37 17.50
C THR A 192 -26.11 3.08 18.80
N ALA A 193 -26.46 4.35 18.67
CA ALA A 193 -27.42 5.02 19.53
C ALA A 193 -28.74 5.01 18.76
N LEU A 194 -29.86 4.88 19.47
CA LEU A 194 -31.23 4.49 19.02
C LEU A 194 -31.40 2.96 19.13
N GLU A 195 -32.15 2.38 20.07
CA GLU A 195 -33.19 2.87 20.98
C GLU A 195 -33.19 1.99 22.24
N ASN A 196 -33.37 2.62 23.41
CA ASN A 196 -33.77 1.92 24.62
C ASN A 196 -35.12 2.47 25.05
N PRO A 197 -36.25 1.82 24.74
CA PRO A 197 -37.51 2.13 25.37
C PRO A 197 -37.74 1.12 26.51
N ARG A 198 -37.25 1.46 27.71
CA ARG A 198 -37.87 0.97 28.94
C ARG A 198 -39.16 1.76 29.15
N LEU A 199 -40.29 1.15 28.80
CA LEU A 199 -41.62 1.52 29.29
C LEU A 199 -42.44 0.25 29.43
N ILE A 200 -42.36 -0.35 30.62
CA ILE A 200 -43.51 -0.92 31.36
C ILE A 200 -43.21 -0.73 32.85
#